data_AF-A0A4R6S0U2-F1
#
_entry.id   AF-A0A4R6S0U2-F1
#
_cell.length_a   1.000
_cell.length_b   1.000
_cell.length_c   1.000
_cell.angle_alpha   90.00
_cell.angle_beta   90.00
_cell.angle_gamma   90.00
#
_symmetry.space_group_name_H-M   'P 1'
#
loop_
_entity.id
_entity.type
_entity.pdbx_description
1 polymer ?
#
loop_
_entity_poly.entity_id
_entity_poly.type
_entity_poly.pdbx_seq_one_letter_code
_entity_poly.pdbx_strand_id
1 'polypeptide(L)'
;MFLTRFQINVPRRGAQKLLASPHTMHAAVLASFPGTTTDRVLWRVDSRQHGQSLLILSPKEPDLTHLVEQSGWPTTETWETRSYSGILDRLAQEQQWAFRLRANPVHSLPPEPGAKRGKRVAHVTPEQQSEWLLRQAEKSGFGLGNVAGPTFAVTESQTITFSRQGKQVTLGIASFEGTLRVTDPTLLRQAMVAGIGPAKGYGCGLLTLAPVSHGG
;
A
#
# COMPACT_ATOMS: atom_id res chain seq x y z
N MET A 1 -2.66 -15.53 -6.41
CA MET A 1 -2.25 -14.24 -5.81
C MET A 1 -0.75 -14.13 -5.93
N PHE A 2 -0.28 -13.03 -6.52
CA PHE A 2 1.10 -12.81 -6.89
C PHE A 2 1.55 -11.44 -6.38
N LEU A 3 2.76 -11.40 -5.82
CA LEU A 3 3.45 -10.16 -5.48
C LEU A 3 4.56 -9.94 -6.50
N THR A 4 4.47 -8.82 -7.20
CA THR A 4 5.44 -8.41 -8.22
C THR A 4 6.22 -7.19 -7.73
N ARG A 5 7.53 -7.20 -7.93
CA ARG A 5 8.45 -6.07 -7.67
C ARG A 5 9.05 -5.60 -8.99
N PHE A 6 8.94 -4.30 -9.26
CA PHE A 6 9.51 -3.63 -10.42
C PHE A 6 10.39 -2.46 -9.98
N GLN A 7 11.61 -2.37 -10.51
CA GLN A 7 12.51 -1.26 -10.22
C GLN A 7 12.25 -0.09 -11.15
N ILE A 8 12.01 1.10 -10.58
CA ILE A 8 11.73 2.32 -11.32
C ILE A 8 13.04 3.05 -11.60
N ASN A 9 13.34 3.27 -12.89
CA ASN A 9 14.44 4.09 -13.35
C ASN A 9 14.05 5.58 -13.27
N VAL A 10 14.20 6.16 -12.06
CA VAL A 10 13.75 7.52 -11.72
C VAL A 10 14.21 8.62 -12.70
N PRO A 11 15.44 8.61 -13.25
CA PRO A 11 15.85 9.58 -14.26
C PRO A 11 15.00 9.63 -15.54
N ARG A 12 14.25 8.57 -15.88
CA ARG A 12 13.42 8.55 -17.10
C ARG A 12 12.21 9.48 -16.97
N ARG A 13 11.89 10.21 -18.04
CA ARG A 13 10.70 11.07 -18.10
C ARG A 13 9.40 10.30 -17.82
N GLY A 14 9.27 9.08 -18.34
CA GLY A 14 8.12 8.22 -18.07
C GLY A 14 8.01 7.84 -16.59
N ALA A 15 9.14 7.53 -15.94
CA ALA A 15 9.18 7.29 -14.50
C ALA A 15 8.73 8.51 -13.69
N GLN A 16 9.27 9.69 -13.98
CA GLN A 16 8.89 10.94 -13.30
C GLN A 16 7.39 11.23 -13.44
N LYS A 17 6.82 11.03 -14.64
CA LYS A 17 5.38 11.20 -14.89
C LYS A 17 4.53 10.24 -14.05
N LEU A 18 4.94 8.98 -13.95
CA LEU A 18 4.24 7.99 -13.13
C LEU A 18 4.32 8.34 -11.64
N LEU A 19 5.51 8.73 -11.16
CA LEU A 19 5.75 9.06 -9.75
C LEU A 19 5.03 10.35 -9.32
N ALA A 20 4.87 11.32 -10.23
CA ALA A 20 4.20 12.58 -9.93
C ALA A 20 2.67 12.45 -9.77
N SER A 21 2.06 11.34 -10.24
CA SER A 21 0.60 11.20 -10.26
C SER A 21 0.17 9.77 -9.93
N PRO A 22 -0.40 9.53 -8.73
CA PRO A 22 -0.95 8.22 -8.38
C PRO A 22 -2.03 7.75 -9.36
N HIS A 23 -2.77 8.68 -9.96
CA HIS A 23 -3.77 8.35 -10.98
C HIS A 23 -3.12 7.77 -12.24
N THR A 24 -2.02 8.37 -12.70
CA THR A 24 -1.27 7.89 -13.87
C THR A 24 -0.57 6.56 -13.55
N MET A 25 0.05 6.45 -12.37
CA MET A 25 0.64 5.20 -11.90
C MET A 25 -0.40 4.08 -11.85
N HIS A 26 -1.59 4.36 -11.32
CA HIS A 26 -2.66 3.36 -11.25
C HIS A 26 -3.10 2.88 -12.63
N ALA A 27 -3.23 3.79 -13.60
CA ALA A 27 -3.57 3.43 -14.97
C ALA A 27 -2.50 2.52 -15.59
N ALA A 28 -1.20 2.80 -15.38
CA ALA A 28 -0.12 1.95 -15.84
C ALA A 28 -0.11 0.56 -15.15
N VAL A 29 -0.37 0.51 -13.84
CA VAL A 29 -0.52 -0.77 -13.13
C VAL A 29 -1.68 -1.59 -13.70
N LEU A 30 -2.84 -0.98 -13.96
CA LEU A 30 -3.99 -1.68 -14.54
C LEU A 30 -3.74 -2.12 -15.99
N ALA A 31 -2.99 -1.34 -16.77
CA ALA A 31 -2.59 -1.69 -18.13
C ALA A 31 -1.64 -2.90 -18.21
N SER A 32 -1.13 -3.37 -17.07
CA SER A 32 -0.31 -4.59 -16.98
C SER A 32 -1.13 -5.89 -17.03
N PHE A 33 -2.46 -5.78 -17.09
CA PHE A 33 -3.37 -6.92 -17.13
C PHE A 33 -4.24 -6.85 -18.39
N PRO A 34 -4.44 -7.96 -19.12
CA PRO A 34 -5.30 -7.98 -20.29
C PRO A 34 -6.78 -7.83 -19.89
N GLY A 35 -7.49 -6.96 -20.60
CA GLY A 35 -8.92 -6.71 -20.42
C GLY A 35 -9.28 -5.85 -19.20
N THR A 36 -10.59 -5.72 -18.92
CA THR A 36 -11.07 -5.03 -17.71
C THR A 36 -10.98 -5.97 -16.51
N THR A 37 -10.00 -5.75 -15.64
CA THR A 37 -9.92 -6.48 -14.37
C THR A 37 -10.97 -5.94 -13.38
N THR A 38 -11.90 -6.80 -12.96
CA THR A 38 -12.78 -6.52 -11.81
C THR A 38 -12.09 -6.80 -10.49
N ASP A 39 -10.96 -7.50 -10.53
CA ASP A 39 -10.28 -7.97 -9.35
C ASP A 39 -9.48 -6.87 -8.65
N ARG A 40 -9.30 -7.04 -7.34
CA ARG A 40 -8.54 -6.10 -6.53
C ARG A 40 -7.06 -6.19 -6.87
N VAL A 41 -6.53 -5.12 -7.47
CA VAL A 41 -5.08 -4.87 -7.56
C VAL A 41 -4.70 -3.83 -6.51
N LEU A 42 -3.70 -4.15 -5.68
CA LEU A 42 -3.08 -3.22 -4.74
C LEU A 42 -1.66 -2.94 -5.20
N TRP A 43 -1.19 -1.73 -4.97
CA TRP A 43 0.20 -1.38 -5.27
C TRP A 43 0.73 -0.37 -4.27
N ARG A 44 2.05 -0.26 -4.18
CA ARG A 44 2.76 0.70 -3.35
C ARG A 44 4.12 1.00 -3.99
N VAL A 45 4.53 2.26 -3.97
CA VAL A 45 5.90 2.65 -4.31
C VAL A 45 6.70 2.77 -3.02
N ASP A 46 7.81 2.06 -2.95
CA ASP A 46 8.75 2.10 -1.85
C ASP A 46 9.98 2.90 -2.27
N SER A 47 10.29 3.96 -1.53
CA SER A 47 11.56 4.67 -1.63
C SER A 47 12.55 4.05 -0.64
N ARG A 48 13.69 3.57 -1.14
CA ARG A 48 14.81 3.05 -0.34
C ARG A 48 16.08 3.81 -0.74
N GLN A 49 17.15 3.64 0.03
CA GLN A 49 18.45 4.28 -0.26
C GLN A 49 19.00 3.97 -1.66
N HIS A 50 18.57 2.87 -2.29
CA HIS A 50 19.11 2.40 -3.58
C HIS A 50 18.10 2.53 -4.74
N GLY A 51 17.03 3.31 -4.57
CA GLY A 51 16.08 3.58 -5.65
C GLY A 51 14.63 3.50 -5.21
N GLN A 52 13.74 3.53 -6.21
CA GLN A 52 12.30 3.41 -6.02
C GLN A 52 11.80 2.12 -6.65
N SER A 53 11.05 1.33 -5.88
CA SER A 53 10.47 0.07 -6.35
C SER A 53 8.95 0.13 -6.28
N LEU A 54 8.30 -0.33 -7.35
CA LEU A 54 6.86 -0.56 -7.39
C LEU A 54 6.57 -2.00 -6.96
N LEU A 55 5.76 -2.16 -5.90
CA LEU A 55 5.19 -3.43 -5.49
C LEU A 55 3.74 -3.52 -5.96
N ILE A 56 3.37 -4.64 -6.58
CA ILE A 56 2.01 -4.92 -7.08
C ILE A 56 1.54 -6.26 -6.50
N LEU A 57 0.42 -6.25 -5.77
CA LEU A 57 -0.30 -7.45 -5.37
C LEU A 57 -1.52 -7.61 -6.28
N SER A 58 -1.62 -8.77 -6.92
CA SER A 58 -2.70 -9.05 -7.88
C SER A 58 -3.06 -10.54 -7.94
N PRO A 59 -4.29 -10.91 -8.35
CA PRO A 59 -4.68 -12.31 -8.46
C PRO A 59 -3.95 -13.09 -9.56
N LYS A 60 -3.62 -12.42 -10.67
CA LYS A 60 -2.92 -12.94 -11.86
C LYS A 60 -1.52 -12.35 -11.97
N GLU A 61 -0.62 -13.01 -12.67
CA GLU A 61 0.69 -12.43 -12.97
C GLU A 61 0.55 -11.24 -13.94
N PRO A 62 1.18 -10.08 -13.65
CA PRO A 62 1.16 -8.95 -14.57
C PRO A 62 2.22 -9.08 -15.67
N ASP A 63 1.93 -8.51 -16.83
CA ASP A 63 2.94 -8.22 -17.86
C ASP A 63 3.40 -6.76 -17.72
N LEU A 64 4.61 -6.57 -17.22
CA LEU A 64 5.19 -5.23 -17.00
C LEU A 64 6.08 -4.77 -18.15
N THR A 65 6.03 -5.40 -19.33
CA THR A 65 6.86 -5.02 -20.49
C THR A 65 6.70 -3.53 -20.83
N HIS A 66 5.47 -3.04 -20.89
CA HIS A 66 5.21 -1.61 -21.16
C HIS A 66 5.76 -0.69 -20.06
N LEU A 67 5.83 -1.16 -18.81
CA LEU A 67 6.44 -0.44 -17.68
C LEU A 67 7.97 -0.40 -17.81
N VAL A 68 8.58 -1.52 -18.19
CA VAL A 68 10.02 -1.59 -18.49
C VAL A 68 10.40 -0.58 -19.56
N GLU A 69 9.64 -0.52 -20.65
CA GLU A 69 9.87 0.43 -21.75
C GLU A 69 9.78 1.89 -21.30
N GLN A 70 8.70 2.26 -20.60
CA GLN A 70 8.46 3.66 -20.23
C GLN A 70 9.27 4.15 -19.03
N SER A 71 9.56 3.28 -18.05
CA SER A 71 10.06 3.70 -16.74
C SER A 71 11.06 2.76 -16.07
N GLY A 72 11.45 1.65 -16.70
CA GLY A 72 12.39 0.67 -16.14
C GLY A 72 13.75 0.60 -16.85
N TRP A 73 14.38 -0.57 -16.82
CA TRP A 73 15.63 -0.88 -17.52
C TRP A 73 15.42 -2.03 -18.54
N PRO A 74 15.30 -1.74 -19.84
CA PRO A 74 14.98 -2.74 -20.85
C PRO A 74 15.97 -3.90 -20.98
N THR A 75 17.23 -3.71 -20.56
CA THR A 75 18.32 -4.65 -20.83
C THR A 75 19.02 -5.18 -19.58
N THR A 76 18.66 -4.72 -18.38
CA THR A 76 19.38 -5.11 -17.14
C THR A 76 18.44 -5.66 -16.09
N GLU A 77 17.39 -4.92 -15.73
CA GLU A 77 16.44 -5.29 -14.67
C GLU A 77 15.01 -5.05 -15.13
N THR A 78 14.20 -6.11 -15.14
CA THR A 78 12.79 -6.05 -15.51
C THR A 78 11.91 -6.04 -14.26
N TRP A 79 11.34 -7.18 -13.88
CA TRP A 79 10.56 -7.36 -12.66
C TRP A 79 10.69 -8.78 -12.13
N GLU A 80 10.36 -8.96 -10.86
CA GLU A 80 10.28 -10.26 -10.22
C GLU A 80 8.87 -10.49 -9.72
N THR A 81 8.28 -11.63 -10.09
CA THR A 81 6.97 -12.06 -9.60
C THR A 81 7.13 -13.32 -8.75
N ARG A 82 6.49 -13.34 -7.58
CA ARG A 82 6.45 -14.49 -6.69
C ARG A 82 5.03 -14.80 -6.25
N SER A 83 4.73 -16.06 -6.00
CA SER A 83 3.47 -16.44 -5.36
C SER A 83 3.38 -15.79 -3.98
N TYR A 84 2.26 -15.11 -3.73
CA TYR A 84 1.95 -14.53 -2.43
C TYR A 84 1.28 -15.53 -1.49
N SER A 85 0.81 -16.68 -1.99
CA SER A 85 0.17 -17.70 -1.15
C SER A 85 1.11 -18.21 -0.06
N GLY A 86 2.41 -18.37 -0.38
CA GLY A 86 3.38 -18.92 0.56
C GLY A 86 3.49 -18.15 1.88
N ILE A 87 3.34 -16.82 1.88
CA ILE A 87 3.31 -16.06 3.13
C ILE A 87 1.94 -16.12 3.80
N LEU A 88 0.85 -16.07 3.02
CA LEU A 88 -0.51 -16.14 3.53
C LEU A 88 -0.77 -17.46 4.28
N ASP A 89 -0.29 -18.57 3.73
CA ASP A 89 -0.51 -19.91 4.26
C ASP A 89 0.30 -20.17 5.54
N ARG A 90 1.40 -19.43 5.75
CA ARG A 90 2.25 -19.53 6.94
C ARG A 90 1.77 -18.71 8.13
N LEU A 91 0.78 -17.83 7.94
CA LEU A 91 0.26 -16.99 9.02
C LEU A 91 -0.40 -17.87 10.08
N ALA A 92 0.12 -17.76 11.29
CA ALA A 92 -0.38 -18.41 12.48
C ALA A 92 -0.49 -17.39 13.62
N GLN A 93 -1.39 -17.67 14.56
CA GLN A 93 -1.64 -16.81 15.71
C GLN A 93 -0.36 -16.64 16.54
N GLU A 94 -0.21 -15.48 17.20
CA GLU A 94 0.94 -15.05 17.99
C GLU A 94 2.26 -14.86 17.23
N GLN A 95 2.34 -15.18 15.94
CA GLN A 95 3.53 -14.88 15.13
C GLN A 95 3.81 -13.38 15.09
N GLN A 96 5.09 -13.03 15.03
CA GLN A 96 5.53 -11.66 14.84
C GLN A 96 6.13 -11.47 13.46
N TRP A 97 5.78 -10.36 12.83
CA TRP A 97 6.26 -10.00 11.49
C TRP A 97 6.63 -8.53 11.47
N ALA A 98 7.75 -8.20 10.85
CA ALA A 98 8.00 -6.83 10.43
C ALA A 98 6.97 -6.49 9.34
N PHE A 99 6.41 -5.29 9.39
CA PHE A 99 5.41 -4.85 8.43
C PHE A 99 5.72 -3.47 7.87
N ARG A 100 5.17 -3.23 6.69
CA ARG A 100 5.05 -1.90 6.09
C ARG A 100 3.66 -1.72 5.51
N LEU A 101 3.05 -0.57 5.75
CA LEU A 101 1.76 -0.17 5.21
C LEU A 101 1.79 1.31 4.82
N ARG A 102 1.43 1.63 3.58
CA ARG A 102 1.09 3.00 3.17
C ARG A 102 -0.42 3.10 3.09
N ALA A 103 -1.03 4.05 3.80
CA ALA A 103 -2.49 4.17 3.89
C ALA A 103 -2.96 5.61 3.76
N ASN A 104 -4.28 5.78 3.67
CA ASN A 104 -4.96 7.08 3.76
C ASN A 104 -5.79 7.09 5.07
N PRO A 105 -5.21 7.53 6.20
CA PRO A 105 -5.90 7.62 7.47
C PRO A 105 -6.99 8.69 7.40
N VAL A 106 -8.26 8.28 7.47
CA VAL A 106 -9.41 9.19 7.39
C VAL A 106 -10.42 8.93 8.49
N HIS A 107 -11.16 9.97 8.84
CA HIS A 107 -12.42 9.90 9.57
C HIS A 107 -13.56 10.47 8.71
N SER A 108 -14.79 10.11 9.04
CA SER A 108 -15.98 10.64 8.37
C SER A 108 -16.61 11.71 9.24
N LEU A 109 -16.78 12.90 8.70
CA LEU A 109 -17.58 13.95 9.31
C LEU A 109 -19.06 13.71 9.03
N PRO A 110 -19.96 14.16 9.92
CA PRO A 110 -21.39 14.16 9.65
C PRO A 110 -21.72 14.87 8.33
N PRO A 111 -22.80 14.47 7.64
CA PRO A 111 -23.27 15.19 6.46
C PRO A 111 -23.66 16.62 6.84
N GLU A 112 -23.27 17.58 6.00
CA GLU A 112 -23.79 18.95 6.08
C GLU A 112 -25.30 18.95 5.73
N PRO A 113 -26.08 19.95 6.21
CA PRO A 113 -27.50 20.05 5.88
C PRO A 113 -27.73 20.02 4.36
N GLY A 114 -28.52 19.04 3.89
CA GLY A 114 -28.81 18.82 2.46
C GLY A 114 -27.88 17.82 1.75
N ALA A 115 -26.80 17.35 2.40
CA ALA A 115 -25.93 16.31 1.85
C ALA A 115 -26.41 14.90 2.24
N LYS A 116 -26.45 13.97 1.27
CA LYS A 116 -26.83 12.56 1.50
C LYS A 116 -25.74 11.74 2.19
N ARG A 117 -24.50 12.22 2.24
CA ARG A 117 -23.33 11.49 2.78
C ARG A 117 -22.36 12.43 3.47
N GLY A 118 -21.73 11.95 4.54
CA GLY A 118 -20.66 12.62 5.26
C GLY A 118 -19.39 12.79 4.42
N LYS A 119 -18.59 13.81 4.77
CA LYS A 119 -17.31 14.10 4.11
C LYS A 119 -16.18 13.33 4.78
N ARG A 120 -15.32 12.66 4.00
CA ARG A 120 -14.12 12.04 4.53
C ARG A 120 -13.00 13.07 4.63
N VAL A 121 -12.37 13.14 5.79
CA VAL A 121 -11.26 14.06 6.07
C VAL A 121 -10.07 13.25 6.58
N ALA A 122 -8.86 13.63 6.15
CA ALA A 122 -7.64 12.97 6.55
C ALA A 122 -7.27 13.29 8.00
N HIS A 123 -6.71 12.31 8.71
CA HIS A 123 -5.95 12.56 9.93
C HIS A 123 -4.58 13.14 9.56
N VAL A 124 -4.22 14.26 10.18
CA VAL A 124 -3.04 15.05 9.79
C VAL A 124 -1.90 14.97 10.80
N THR A 125 -2.18 14.59 12.05
CA THR A 125 -1.13 14.44 13.08
C THR A 125 -0.69 12.97 13.22
N PRO A 126 0.58 12.71 13.57
CA PRO A 126 1.08 11.35 13.80
C PRO A 126 0.27 10.57 14.84
N GLU A 127 -0.23 11.23 15.88
CA GLU A 127 -1.02 10.62 16.96
C GLU A 127 -2.36 10.11 16.40
N GLN A 128 -3.08 10.96 15.66
CA GLN A 128 -4.34 10.60 15.02
C GLN A 128 -4.16 9.47 14.00
N GLN A 129 -3.05 9.50 13.24
CA GLN A 129 -2.70 8.45 12.27
C GLN A 129 -2.36 7.12 12.97
N SER A 130 -1.67 7.19 14.11
CA SER A 130 -1.34 6.03 14.94
C SER A 130 -2.60 5.40 15.53
N GLU A 131 -3.51 6.20 16.09
CA GLU A 131 -4.81 5.71 16.57
C GLU A 131 -5.65 5.10 15.45
N TRP A 132 -5.62 5.70 14.26
CA TRP A 132 -6.29 5.13 13.09
C TRP A 132 -5.72 3.76 12.74
N LEU A 133 -4.39 3.61 12.75
CA LEU A 133 -3.74 2.33 12.48
C LEU A 133 -4.10 1.29 13.53
N LEU A 134 -4.09 1.63 14.82
CA LEU A 134 -4.48 0.73 15.91
C LEU A 134 -5.90 0.19 15.72
N ARG A 135 -6.85 1.06 15.37
CA ARG A 135 -8.24 0.64 15.06
C ARG A 135 -8.34 -0.24 13.81
N GLN A 136 -7.50 -0.02 12.81
CA GLN A 136 -7.48 -0.89 11.62
C GLN A 136 -6.81 -2.23 11.92
N ALA A 137 -5.78 -2.26 12.75
CA ALA A 137 -5.04 -3.45 13.13
C ALA A 137 -5.96 -4.47 13.80
N GLU A 138 -6.72 -4.02 14.81
CA GLU A 138 -7.70 -4.83 15.53
C GLU A 138 -8.73 -5.45 14.56
N LYS A 139 -9.30 -4.64 13.67
CA LYS A 139 -10.26 -5.10 12.64
C LYS A 139 -9.66 -6.04 11.60
N SER A 140 -8.34 -6.02 11.46
CA SER A 140 -7.59 -6.77 10.45
C SER A 140 -6.86 -7.98 11.04
N GLY A 141 -7.13 -8.37 12.28
CA GLY A 141 -6.57 -9.57 12.88
C GLY A 141 -5.09 -9.46 13.26
N PHE A 142 -4.60 -8.27 13.59
CA PHE A 142 -3.27 -8.10 14.15
C PHE A 142 -3.21 -7.05 15.26
N GLY A 143 -2.26 -7.22 16.17
CA GLY A 143 -1.95 -6.28 17.25
C GLY A 143 -0.68 -5.49 16.96
N LEU A 144 -0.67 -4.24 17.42
CA LEU A 144 0.44 -3.32 17.32
C LEU A 144 0.68 -2.72 18.72
N GLY A 145 1.68 -3.23 19.42
CA GLY A 145 1.99 -2.79 20.78
C GLY A 145 2.30 -3.94 21.73
N ASN A 146 3.04 -3.60 22.78
CA ASN A 146 3.33 -4.44 23.93
C ASN A 146 3.24 -3.60 25.22
N VAL A 147 3.65 -4.16 26.35
CA VAL A 147 3.62 -3.48 27.67
C VAL A 147 4.43 -2.16 27.66
N ALA A 148 5.45 -2.03 26.81
CA ALA A 148 6.31 -0.85 26.72
C ALA A 148 5.81 0.22 25.73
N GLY A 149 4.75 -0.05 24.97
CA GLY A 149 4.16 0.90 24.02
C GLY A 149 3.99 0.35 22.61
N PRO A 150 3.70 1.24 21.63
CA PRO A 150 3.54 0.86 20.22
C PRO A 150 4.80 0.24 19.63
N THR A 151 4.63 -0.84 18.87
CA THR A 151 5.71 -1.53 18.14
C THR A 151 5.91 -1.00 16.71
N PHE A 152 5.45 0.22 16.43
CA PHE A 152 5.46 0.83 15.10
C PHE A 152 5.71 2.34 15.17
N ALA A 153 6.04 2.93 14.02
CA ALA A 153 6.20 4.36 13.83
C ALA A 153 5.47 4.82 12.57
N VAL A 154 5.06 6.09 12.57
CA VAL A 154 4.70 6.84 11.35
C VAL A 154 6.00 7.29 10.70
N THR A 155 6.40 6.67 9.59
CA THR A 155 7.68 6.97 8.91
C THR A 155 7.56 8.09 7.89
N GLU A 156 6.35 8.36 7.42
CA GLU A 156 6.07 9.44 6.47
C GLU A 156 4.63 9.91 6.65
N SER A 157 4.39 11.21 6.58
CA SER A 157 3.06 11.82 6.56
C SER A 157 3.06 12.96 5.56
N GLN A 158 2.17 12.90 4.56
CA GLN A 158 2.12 13.88 3.48
C GLN A 158 0.70 14.08 2.97
N THR A 159 0.43 15.28 2.48
CA THR A 159 -0.78 15.57 1.68
C THR A 159 -0.39 15.63 0.23
N ILE A 160 -0.99 14.77 -0.59
CA ILE A 160 -0.77 14.77 -2.04
C ILE A 160 -1.99 15.30 -2.77
N THR A 161 -1.75 15.98 -3.89
CA THR A 161 -2.80 16.51 -4.75
C THR A 161 -2.52 16.16 -6.21
N PHE A 162 -3.52 15.66 -6.91
CA PHE A 162 -3.39 15.27 -8.33
C PHE A 162 -4.71 15.50 -9.08
N SER A 163 -4.65 15.53 -10.42
CA SER A 163 -5.83 15.64 -11.27
C SER A 163 -6.35 14.25 -11.66
N ARG A 164 -7.68 14.09 -11.63
CA ARG A 164 -8.41 12.94 -12.13
C ARG A 164 -9.56 13.44 -12.99
N GLN A 165 -9.53 13.14 -14.29
CA GLN A 165 -10.59 13.53 -15.23
C GLN A 165 -10.94 15.04 -15.13
N GLY A 166 -9.91 15.89 -15.04
CA GLY A 166 -10.06 17.35 -14.91
C GLY A 166 -10.43 17.85 -13.51
N LYS A 167 -10.67 16.97 -12.53
CA LYS A 167 -10.97 17.34 -11.14
C LYS A 167 -9.77 17.14 -10.24
N GLN A 168 -9.51 18.11 -9.37
CA GLN A 168 -8.47 17.99 -8.36
C GLN A 168 -8.90 17.04 -7.23
N VAL A 169 -8.00 16.15 -6.84
CA VAL A 169 -8.17 15.18 -5.74
C VAL A 169 -7.03 15.39 -4.76
N THR A 170 -7.38 15.55 -3.48
CA THR A 170 -6.42 15.70 -2.38
C THR A 170 -6.56 14.54 -1.40
N LEU A 171 -5.44 13.92 -1.03
CA LEU A 171 -5.39 12.79 -0.09
C LEU A 171 -4.33 13.05 0.98
N GLY A 172 -4.66 12.78 2.23
CA GLY A 172 -3.65 12.60 3.29
C GLY A 172 -3.14 11.16 3.25
N ILE A 173 -1.84 10.98 3.28
CA ILE A 173 -1.20 9.67 3.22
C ILE A 173 -0.20 9.56 4.36
N ALA A 174 -0.20 8.40 5.00
CA ALA A 174 0.78 8.04 6.00
C ALA A 174 1.41 6.68 5.67
N SER A 175 2.71 6.57 5.92
CA SER A 175 3.46 5.31 5.86
C SER A 175 3.76 4.85 7.29
N PHE A 176 3.50 3.58 7.56
CA PHE A 176 3.67 2.94 8.86
C PHE A 176 4.61 1.75 8.73
N GLU A 177 5.55 1.65 9.65
CA GLU A 177 6.50 0.54 9.73
C GLU A 177 6.69 0.11 11.17
N GLY A 178 6.91 -1.18 11.39
CA GLY A 178 7.09 -1.72 12.72
C GLY A 178 7.00 -3.24 12.74
N THR A 179 6.71 -3.78 13.91
CA THR A 179 6.40 -5.18 14.12
C THR A 179 4.94 -5.33 14.47
N LEU A 180 4.26 -6.28 13.85
CA LEU A 180 2.90 -6.69 14.22
C LEU A 180 2.91 -8.08 14.83
N ARG A 181 1.92 -8.36 15.67
CA ARG A 181 1.61 -9.70 16.16
C ARG A 181 0.30 -10.18 15.56
N VAL A 182 0.28 -11.36 14.97
CA VAL A 182 -0.94 -11.96 14.40
C VAL A 182 -1.90 -12.33 15.53
N THR A 183 -3.12 -11.81 15.52
CA THR A 183 -4.18 -12.17 16.50
C THR A 183 -5.25 -13.05 15.87
N ASP A 184 -5.58 -12.83 14.60
CA ASP A 184 -6.45 -13.69 13.80
C ASP A 184 -5.83 -13.86 12.40
N PRO A 185 -5.25 -15.04 12.10
CA PRO A 185 -4.63 -15.31 10.80
C PRO A 185 -5.58 -15.19 9.62
N THR A 186 -6.87 -15.50 9.80
CA THR A 186 -7.87 -15.47 8.73
C THR A 186 -8.23 -14.02 8.38
N LEU A 187 -8.49 -13.18 9.38
CA LEU A 187 -8.73 -11.75 9.16
C LEU A 187 -7.50 -11.07 8.57
N LEU A 188 -6.29 -11.42 9.02
CA LEU A 188 -5.06 -10.87 8.48
C LEU A 188 -4.85 -11.25 7.01
N ARG A 189 -5.07 -12.53 6.66
CA ARG A 189 -5.03 -12.99 5.25
C ARG A 189 -5.99 -12.18 4.37
N GLN A 190 -7.23 -11.99 4.83
CA GLN A 190 -8.22 -11.20 4.10
C GLN A 190 -7.79 -9.73 3.97
N ALA A 191 -7.27 -9.13 5.03
CA ALA A 191 -6.81 -7.74 5.04
C ALA A 191 -5.61 -7.51 4.10
N MET A 192 -4.67 -8.44 4.05
CA MET A 192 -3.51 -8.38 3.14
C MET A 192 -3.93 -8.42 1.67
N VAL A 193 -4.96 -9.20 1.33
CA VAL A 193 -5.46 -9.34 -0.06
C VAL A 193 -6.41 -8.20 -0.44
N ALA A 194 -7.35 -7.85 0.43
CA ALA A 194 -8.36 -6.81 0.17
C ALA A 194 -7.79 -5.39 0.31
N GLY A 195 -6.74 -5.25 1.12
CA GLY A 195 -6.05 -4.04 1.49
C GLY A 195 -6.72 -3.27 2.63
N ILE A 196 -5.92 -2.49 3.36
CA ILE A 196 -6.35 -1.78 4.57
C ILE A 196 -6.68 -0.32 4.23
N GLY A 197 -7.87 0.15 4.61
CA GLY A 197 -8.27 1.55 4.43
C GLY A 197 -8.69 1.95 2.99
N PRO A 198 -8.96 3.25 2.76
CA PRO A 198 -9.38 3.80 1.47
C PRO A 198 -8.19 4.11 0.54
N ALA A 199 -8.49 4.71 -0.63
CA ALA A 199 -7.50 5.15 -1.63
C ALA A 199 -6.61 4.04 -2.22
N LYS A 200 -7.11 2.80 -2.29
CA LYS A 200 -6.39 1.63 -2.82
C LYS A 200 -5.90 1.78 -4.26
N GLY A 201 -6.67 2.47 -5.09
CA GLY A 201 -6.26 2.82 -6.46
C GLY A 201 -5.18 3.92 -6.53
N TYR A 202 -4.68 4.44 -5.41
CA TYR A 202 -3.70 5.53 -5.37
C TYR A 202 -2.46 5.17 -4.54
N GLY A 203 -2.12 3.87 -4.49
CA GLY A 203 -0.92 3.40 -3.83
C GLY A 203 -1.05 3.23 -2.32
N CYS A 204 -2.28 2.98 -1.83
CA CYS A 204 -2.58 2.77 -0.41
C CYS A 204 -3.16 1.38 -0.16
N GLY A 205 -3.05 0.92 1.09
CA GLY A 205 -3.69 -0.28 1.61
C GLY A 205 -2.94 -1.58 1.39
N LEU A 206 -1.82 -1.59 0.67
CA LEU A 206 -0.95 -2.76 0.56
C LEU A 206 -0.13 -2.93 1.85
N LEU A 207 -0.48 -3.96 2.64
CA LEU A 207 0.29 -4.46 3.78
C LEU A 207 1.28 -5.51 3.29
N THR A 208 2.57 -5.33 3.62
CA THR A 208 3.62 -6.32 3.32
C THR A 208 4.27 -6.77 4.61
N LEU A 209 4.56 -8.08 4.71
CA LEU A 209 5.21 -8.68 5.87
C LEU A 209 6.60 -9.21 5.49
N ALA A 210 7.51 -9.17 6.46
CA ALA A 210 8.83 -9.77 6.39
C ALA A 210 9.18 -10.41 7.74
N PRO A 211 10.02 -11.46 7.78
CA PRO A 211 10.51 -12.00 9.05
C PRO A 211 11.07 -10.88 9.91
N VAL A 212 10.79 -10.91 11.22
CA VAL A 212 11.43 -9.98 12.15
C VAL A 212 12.92 -10.30 12.14
N SER A 213 13.76 -9.32 11.81
CA SER A 213 15.20 -9.46 12.02
C SER A 213 15.41 -9.57 13.53
N HIS A 214 15.70 -10.77 14.03
CA HIS A 214 16.30 -10.91 15.34
C HIS A 214 17.67 -10.23 15.25
N GLY A 215 17.78 -9.02 15.79
CA GLY A 215 19.10 -8.43 16.02
C GLY A 215 19.88 -9.42 16.87
N GLY A 216 21.01 -9.90 16.34
CA GLY A 216 22.03 -10.57 17.13
C GLY A 216 22.74 -9.58 18.04
#